data_AF-A0A3D2QTM2-F1
#
_entry.id   AF-A0A3D2QTM2-F1
#
_cell.length_a   1.000
_cell.length_b   1.000
_cell.length_c   1.000
_cell.angle_alpha   90.00
_cell.angle_beta   90.00
_cell.angle_gamma   90.00
#
_symmetry.space_group_name_H-M   'P 1'
#
loop_
_entity.id
_entity.type
_entity.pdbx_description
1 polymer ?
#
loop_
_entity_poly.entity_id
_entity_poly.type
_entity_poly.pdbx_seq_one_letter_code
_entity_poly.pdbx_strand_id
1 'polypeptide(L)'
;MDCAEGKPWRACILDQYRYAVAQVGFDGIHMDTYGFPKTAWDSDGQLVELSPQFVSLIDEWADHGDVNIFNNVGGWPADATGRAHQEAVYIEVWPPHTRYRHMRQLIKDARRSGKPVVMAAYLEPFKLRQVDLRIGTTGALHAYRLLTAAICAYGATHLILGEQGAVLTQPYYSDYTRLTDAERRVVQAYSDFQVRYRELLYDPASIEITESHVLGENREFSVEVDGLGASGASFDGEPGTVWTVVHRQEQRIVINLINLMDQDDSNWNTAKKDSTTAAVVRIQIPRYTDTMRIFVASPDKDHGDARQLDSTLVTGPRTSALEVIVEDLAWWSVIWVELT
;
A
#
# COMPACT_ATOMS: atom_id res chain seq x y z
N MET A 1 -8.81 -30.25 10.30
CA MET A 1 -9.58 -29.50 11.30
C MET A 1 -10.62 -28.69 10.53
N ASP A 2 -11.86 -28.68 11.00
CA ASP A 2 -12.97 -28.08 10.25
C ASP A 2 -13.49 -26.85 11.00
N CYS A 3 -13.36 -25.68 10.36
CA CYS A 3 -13.79 -24.40 10.93
C CYS A 3 -15.27 -24.09 10.63
N ALA A 4 -15.99 -25.00 9.97
CA ALA A 4 -17.40 -24.83 9.71
C ALA A 4 -18.22 -24.76 11.00
N GLU A 5 -19.35 -24.07 10.92
CA GLU A 5 -20.28 -23.89 12.04
C GLU A 5 -20.73 -25.24 12.61
N GLY A 6 -20.83 -25.32 13.94
CA GLY A 6 -21.22 -26.55 14.66
C GLY A 6 -20.16 -27.65 14.71
N LYS A 7 -19.00 -27.50 14.05
CA LYS A 7 -17.93 -28.50 14.11
C LYS A 7 -17.13 -28.38 15.42
N PRO A 8 -16.71 -29.50 16.05
CA PRO A 8 -16.04 -29.45 17.37
C PRO A 8 -14.76 -28.61 17.42
N TRP A 9 -14.03 -28.55 16.30
CA TRP A 9 -12.81 -27.73 16.22
C TRP A 9 -13.11 -26.23 16.37
N ARG A 10 -14.20 -25.74 15.78
CA ARG A 10 -14.61 -24.34 15.86
C ARG A 10 -14.86 -23.89 17.30
N ALA A 11 -15.57 -24.70 18.08
CA ALA A 11 -15.78 -24.43 19.50
C ALA A 11 -14.44 -24.39 20.27
N CYS A 12 -13.57 -25.38 20.01
CA CYS A 12 -12.25 -25.46 20.64
C CYS A 12 -11.40 -24.21 20.35
N ILE A 13 -11.31 -23.76 19.09
CA ILE A 13 -10.48 -22.61 18.73
C ILE A 13 -11.04 -21.30 19.30
N LEU A 14 -12.37 -21.13 19.34
CA LEU A 14 -12.99 -19.95 19.97
C LEU A 14 -12.72 -19.91 21.48
N ASP A 15 -12.72 -21.06 22.17
CA ASP A 15 -12.33 -21.12 23.58
C ASP A 15 -10.85 -20.75 23.78
N GLN A 16 -9.96 -21.13 22.85
CA GLN A 16 -8.56 -20.68 22.88
C GLN A 16 -8.41 -19.17 22.64
N TYR A 17 -9.24 -18.59 21.76
CA TYR A 17 -9.28 -17.14 21.56
C TYR A 17 -9.71 -16.40 22.83
N ARG A 18 -10.79 -16.87 23.48
CA ARG A 18 -11.22 -16.34 24.80
C ARG A 18 -10.12 -16.45 25.84
N TYR A 19 -9.41 -17.58 25.88
CA TYR A 19 -8.28 -17.77 26.78
C TYR A 19 -7.15 -16.77 26.49
N ALA A 20 -6.79 -16.58 25.22
CA ALA A 20 -5.73 -15.66 24.81
C ALA A 20 -6.04 -14.22 25.24
N VAL A 21 -7.27 -13.74 25.02
CA VAL A 21 -7.68 -12.41 25.49
C VAL A 21 -7.73 -12.35 27.02
N ALA A 22 -8.48 -13.25 27.67
CA ALA A 22 -8.78 -13.13 29.09
C ALA A 22 -7.62 -13.47 30.03
N GLN A 23 -6.71 -14.37 29.63
CA GLN A 23 -5.65 -14.88 30.50
C GLN A 23 -4.26 -14.38 30.11
N VAL A 24 -3.99 -14.20 28.82
CA VAL A 24 -2.70 -13.66 28.35
C VAL A 24 -2.75 -12.13 28.26
N GLY A 25 -3.92 -11.55 27.99
CA GLY A 25 -4.13 -10.10 27.93
C GLY A 25 -3.91 -9.50 26.55
N PHE A 26 -4.12 -10.27 25.47
CA PHE A 26 -4.13 -9.71 24.12
C PHE A 26 -5.40 -8.89 23.87
N ASP A 27 -5.29 -7.79 23.12
CA ASP A 27 -6.42 -6.94 22.73
C ASP A 27 -7.35 -7.58 21.68
N GLY A 28 -6.97 -8.74 21.15
CA GLY A 28 -7.72 -9.44 20.12
C GLY A 28 -6.93 -10.54 19.42
N ILE A 29 -7.46 -10.99 18.28
CA ILE A 29 -6.96 -12.13 17.53
C ILE A 29 -6.62 -11.75 16.10
N HIS A 30 -5.42 -12.11 15.67
CA HIS A 30 -5.04 -12.16 14.26
C HIS A 30 -5.19 -13.61 13.77
N MET A 31 -6.27 -13.89 13.05
CA MET A 31 -6.57 -15.21 12.49
C MET A 31 -5.75 -15.44 11.22
N ASP A 32 -5.11 -16.60 11.12
CA ASP A 32 -4.27 -16.96 9.98
C ASP A 32 -4.79 -18.19 9.23
N THR A 33 -4.40 -18.33 7.96
CA THR A 33 -4.71 -19.49 7.12
C THR A 33 -3.55 -19.82 6.20
N TYR A 34 -3.58 -21.00 5.56
CA TYR A 34 -2.63 -21.35 4.50
C TYR A 34 -3.03 -20.83 3.10
N GLY A 35 -4.22 -20.22 2.97
CA GLY A 35 -4.82 -19.92 1.66
C GLY A 35 -5.25 -21.15 0.84
N PHE A 36 -4.74 -22.35 1.11
CA PHE A 36 -5.21 -23.63 0.58
C PHE A 36 -5.66 -24.54 1.73
N PRO A 37 -6.67 -25.39 1.54
CA PRO A 37 -7.53 -25.51 0.35
C PRO A 37 -8.58 -24.40 0.25
N LYS A 38 -9.25 -24.30 -0.90
CA LYS A 38 -10.45 -23.45 -1.07
C LYS A 38 -11.73 -24.20 -0.71
N THR A 39 -11.70 -25.51 -0.96
CA THR A 39 -12.76 -26.47 -0.70
C THR A 39 -12.12 -27.77 -0.19
N ALA A 40 -12.69 -28.39 0.83
CA ALA A 40 -12.18 -29.63 1.41
C ALA A 40 -13.30 -30.59 1.78
N TRP A 41 -12.99 -31.88 1.86
CA TRP A 41 -13.92 -32.87 2.40
C TRP A 41 -13.86 -32.87 3.93
N ASP A 42 -15.02 -32.82 4.57
CA ASP A 42 -15.11 -33.01 6.02
C ASP A 42 -15.13 -34.50 6.41
N SER A 43 -15.21 -34.78 7.71
CA SER A 43 -15.26 -36.15 8.24
C SER A 43 -16.53 -36.93 7.86
N ASP A 44 -17.58 -36.22 7.46
CA ASP A 44 -18.88 -36.78 7.08
C ASP A 44 -18.94 -37.05 5.56
N GLY A 45 -17.84 -36.79 4.84
CA GLY A 45 -17.76 -36.95 3.39
C GLY A 45 -18.47 -35.84 2.62
N GLN A 46 -18.74 -34.70 3.25
CA GLN A 46 -19.32 -33.53 2.60
C GLN A 46 -18.24 -32.59 2.09
N LEU A 47 -18.48 -32.01 0.93
CA LEU A 47 -17.58 -31.02 0.34
C LEU A 47 -17.91 -29.64 0.91
N VAL A 48 -16.95 -29.04 1.62
CA VAL A 48 -17.09 -27.76 2.32
C VAL A 48 -16.27 -26.69 1.62
N GLU A 49 -16.93 -25.63 1.15
CA GLU A 49 -16.25 -24.41 0.69
C GLU A 49 -15.84 -23.55 1.89
N LEU A 50 -14.56 -23.17 1.96
CA LEU A 50 -14.01 -22.52 3.17
C LEU A 50 -14.30 -21.02 3.26
N SER A 51 -14.49 -20.32 2.13
CA SER A 51 -14.71 -18.86 2.15
C SER A 51 -15.92 -18.45 3.03
N PRO A 52 -17.10 -19.07 2.90
CA PRO A 52 -18.22 -18.81 3.82
C PRO A 52 -17.92 -19.18 5.28
N GLN A 53 -17.11 -20.22 5.53
CA GLN A 53 -16.76 -20.64 6.88
C GLN A 53 -15.80 -19.67 7.57
N PHE A 54 -14.91 -19.04 6.81
CA PHE A 54 -14.06 -17.97 7.33
C PHE A 54 -14.88 -16.73 7.69
N VAL A 55 -15.80 -16.31 6.82
CA VAL A 55 -16.71 -15.18 7.12
C VAL A 55 -17.48 -15.46 8.40
N SER A 56 -18.11 -16.63 8.52
CA SER A 56 -18.87 -16.96 9.72
C SER A 56 -17.99 -17.04 10.96
N LEU A 57 -16.75 -17.54 10.88
CA LEU A 57 -15.82 -17.60 12.02
C LEU A 57 -15.41 -16.21 12.49
N ILE A 58 -15.15 -15.30 11.54
CA ILE A 58 -14.82 -13.90 11.83
C ILE A 58 -15.99 -13.24 12.56
N ASP A 59 -17.21 -13.41 12.05
CA ASP A 59 -18.42 -12.82 12.63
C ASP A 59 -18.72 -13.39 14.03
N GLU A 60 -18.61 -14.70 14.24
CA GLU A 60 -18.86 -15.30 15.56
C GLU A 60 -17.83 -14.85 16.61
N TRP A 61 -16.57 -14.65 16.23
CA TRP A 61 -15.59 -14.08 17.15
C TRP A 61 -15.86 -12.60 17.42
N ALA A 62 -16.33 -11.84 16.42
CA ALA A 62 -16.62 -10.42 16.57
C ALA A 62 -17.70 -10.13 17.63
N ASP A 63 -18.64 -11.05 17.86
CA ASP A 63 -19.63 -10.96 18.95
C ASP A 63 -18.98 -10.90 20.34
N HIS A 64 -17.71 -11.31 20.48
CA HIS A 64 -16.96 -11.16 21.72
C HIS A 64 -16.64 -9.70 22.05
N GLY A 65 -16.46 -8.86 21.02
CA GLY A 65 -16.19 -7.43 21.14
C GLY A 65 -14.71 -7.03 21.13
N ASP A 66 -13.77 -7.98 21.14
CA ASP A 66 -12.32 -7.73 21.01
C ASP A 66 -11.87 -7.63 19.56
N VAL A 67 -10.66 -7.09 19.34
CA VAL A 67 -10.10 -6.87 18.00
C VAL A 67 -10.04 -8.18 17.21
N ASN A 68 -10.41 -8.11 15.93
CA ASN A 68 -10.33 -9.24 15.02
C ASN A 68 -9.78 -8.81 13.66
N ILE A 69 -8.80 -9.56 13.16
CA ILE A 69 -8.23 -9.42 11.82
C ILE A 69 -8.00 -10.81 11.23
N PHE A 70 -8.35 -11.01 9.96
CA PHE A 70 -8.14 -12.27 9.26
C PHE A 70 -7.17 -12.13 8.08
N ASN A 71 -6.20 -13.05 7.98
CA ASN A 71 -5.23 -13.09 6.90
C ASN A 71 -5.78 -13.68 5.59
N ASN A 72 -5.86 -12.85 4.55
CA ASN A 72 -6.21 -13.26 3.19
C ASN A 72 -4.96 -13.60 2.37
N VAL A 73 -4.46 -14.83 2.52
CA VAL A 73 -3.28 -15.33 1.80
C VAL A 73 -3.48 -15.28 0.29
N GLY A 74 -2.61 -14.53 -0.40
CA GLY A 74 -2.69 -14.29 -1.84
C GLY A 74 -3.90 -13.45 -2.25
N GLY A 75 -4.50 -12.70 -1.32
CA GLY A 75 -5.69 -11.87 -1.56
C GLY A 75 -7.01 -12.64 -1.52
N TRP A 76 -6.99 -13.96 -1.32
CA TRP A 76 -8.23 -14.74 -1.17
C TRP A 76 -8.50 -15.07 0.30
N PRO A 77 -9.76 -15.00 0.78
CA PRO A 77 -10.97 -14.51 0.12
C PRO A 77 -11.31 -13.05 0.51
N ALA A 78 -10.42 -12.09 0.24
CA ALA A 78 -10.54 -10.72 0.76
C ALA A 78 -11.84 -9.99 0.40
N ASP A 79 -12.45 -10.28 -0.76
CA ASP A 79 -13.77 -9.73 -1.12
C ASP A 79 -14.86 -10.18 -0.14
N ALA A 80 -14.86 -11.46 0.26
CA ALA A 80 -15.86 -12.01 1.16
C ALA A 80 -15.56 -11.63 2.61
N THR A 81 -14.34 -11.87 3.08
CA THR A 81 -13.95 -11.58 4.46
C THR A 81 -13.93 -10.09 4.75
N GLY A 82 -13.63 -9.24 3.75
CA GLY A 82 -13.67 -7.79 3.90
C GLY A 82 -15.04 -7.25 4.34
N ARG A 83 -16.13 -7.98 4.06
CA ARG A 83 -17.49 -7.65 4.51
C ARG A 83 -17.85 -8.16 5.91
N ALA A 84 -17.11 -9.12 6.46
CA ALA A 84 -17.31 -9.68 7.81
C ALA A 84 -16.92 -8.68 8.91
N HIS A 85 -17.35 -8.83 10.16
CA HIS A 85 -17.03 -7.90 11.25
C HIS A 85 -15.56 -8.08 11.73
N GLN A 86 -14.68 -7.24 11.18
CA GLN A 86 -13.25 -7.19 11.51
C GLN A 86 -12.71 -5.77 11.30
N GLU A 87 -11.61 -5.44 11.96
CA GLU A 87 -11.07 -4.07 12.04
C GLU A 87 -10.36 -3.62 10.76
N ALA A 88 -9.74 -4.55 10.03
CA ALA A 88 -8.98 -4.26 8.81
C ALA A 88 -9.03 -5.43 7.83
N VAL A 89 -8.84 -5.14 6.55
CA VAL A 89 -8.56 -6.16 5.54
C VAL A 89 -7.05 -6.38 5.51
N TYR A 90 -6.61 -7.54 5.99
CA TYR A 90 -5.22 -7.94 5.94
C TYR A 90 -4.97 -8.89 4.76
N ILE A 91 -3.92 -8.63 3.98
CA ILE A 91 -3.54 -9.44 2.83
C ILE A 91 -2.05 -9.78 2.93
N GLU A 92 -1.76 -11.08 3.07
CA GLU A 92 -0.42 -11.60 2.81
C GLU A 92 -0.22 -11.83 1.31
N VAL A 93 0.75 -11.13 0.72
CA VAL A 93 0.92 -11.08 -0.74
C VAL A 93 1.83 -12.20 -1.23
N TRP A 94 1.31 -13.01 -2.15
CA TRP A 94 2.02 -14.15 -2.75
C TRP A 94 1.90 -14.16 -4.29
N PRO A 95 2.79 -14.87 -5.01
CA PRO A 95 2.57 -15.19 -6.42
C PRO A 95 1.16 -15.74 -6.66
N PRO A 96 0.49 -15.35 -7.74
CA PRO A 96 1.03 -14.65 -8.93
C PRO A 96 1.14 -13.12 -8.80
N HIS A 97 0.87 -12.54 -7.63
CA HIS A 97 0.92 -11.09 -7.43
C HIS A 97 2.35 -10.57 -7.27
N THR A 98 3.16 -10.58 -8.34
CA THR A 98 4.60 -10.23 -8.28
C THR A 98 4.98 -8.82 -8.73
N ARG A 99 4.07 -8.05 -9.35
CA ARG A 99 4.34 -6.72 -9.93
C ARG A 99 3.65 -5.59 -9.17
N TYR A 100 4.15 -4.36 -9.29
CA TYR A 100 3.53 -3.17 -8.67
C TYR A 100 2.05 -2.98 -9.05
N ARG A 101 1.68 -3.21 -10.31
CA ARG A 101 0.27 -3.22 -10.74
C ARG A 101 -0.63 -4.21 -9.96
N HIS A 102 -0.07 -5.31 -9.45
CA HIS A 102 -0.81 -6.26 -8.64
C HIS A 102 -1.06 -5.72 -7.22
N MET A 103 -0.11 -4.96 -6.64
CA MET A 103 -0.32 -4.26 -5.37
C MET A 103 -1.45 -3.23 -5.51
N ARG A 104 -1.40 -2.43 -6.58
CA ARG A 104 -2.49 -1.53 -6.96
C ARG A 104 -3.84 -2.25 -7.00
N GLN A 105 -3.93 -3.36 -7.72
CA GLN A 105 -5.18 -4.10 -7.87
C GLN A 105 -5.71 -4.63 -6.54
N LEU A 106 -4.86 -5.31 -5.75
CA LEU A 106 -5.24 -5.88 -4.45
C LEU A 106 -5.75 -4.81 -3.49
N ILE A 107 -5.06 -3.66 -3.40
CA ILE A 107 -5.46 -2.57 -2.52
C ILE A 107 -6.77 -1.93 -2.99
N LYS A 108 -6.91 -1.66 -4.30
CA LYS A 108 -8.15 -1.09 -4.85
C LYS A 108 -9.35 -1.99 -4.61
N ASP A 109 -9.19 -3.30 -4.75
CA ASP A 109 -10.27 -4.26 -4.48
C ASP A 109 -10.58 -4.33 -2.99
N ALA A 110 -9.57 -4.41 -2.12
CA ALA A 110 -9.74 -4.47 -0.67
C ALA A 110 -10.40 -3.21 -0.09
N ARG A 111 -10.06 -2.02 -0.61
CA ARG A 111 -10.64 -0.75 -0.16
C ARG A 111 -12.14 -0.63 -0.42
N ARG A 112 -12.73 -1.44 -1.31
CA ARG A 112 -14.19 -1.50 -1.50
C ARG A 112 -14.92 -1.98 -0.25
N SER A 113 -14.23 -2.62 0.70
CA SER A 113 -14.79 -2.97 2.01
C SER A 113 -15.09 -1.75 2.89
N GLY A 114 -14.50 -0.58 2.59
CA GLY A 114 -14.59 0.61 3.44
C GLY A 114 -13.69 0.56 4.67
N LYS A 115 -12.85 -0.48 4.82
CA LYS A 115 -11.96 -0.66 5.97
C LYS A 115 -10.51 -0.34 5.65
N PRO A 116 -9.69 -0.04 6.67
CA PRO A 116 -8.24 0.00 6.53
C PRO A 116 -7.70 -1.27 5.87
N VAL A 117 -6.68 -1.12 5.03
CA VAL A 117 -6.02 -2.23 4.32
C VAL A 117 -4.59 -2.35 4.81
N VAL A 118 -4.19 -3.55 5.20
CA VAL A 118 -2.84 -3.88 5.66
C VAL A 118 -2.24 -4.92 4.72
N MET A 119 -1.09 -4.59 4.14
CA MET A 119 -0.38 -5.45 3.21
C MET A 119 0.84 -6.05 3.91
N ALA A 120 0.89 -7.37 4.03
CA ALA A 120 2.10 -8.11 4.37
C ALA A 120 2.80 -8.52 3.07
N ALA A 121 3.77 -7.72 2.67
CA ALA A 121 4.52 -7.88 1.42
C ALA A 121 6.03 -7.96 1.73
N TYR A 122 6.48 -9.15 2.11
CA TYR A 122 7.84 -9.35 2.60
C TYR A 122 8.91 -9.06 1.56
N LEU A 123 9.99 -8.39 1.96
CA LEU A 123 11.10 -8.04 1.06
C LEU A 123 12.27 -9.01 1.22
N GLU A 124 12.32 -10.01 0.34
CA GLU A 124 13.41 -10.99 0.22
C GLU A 124 14.80 -10.35 0.03
N PRO A 125 14.97 -9.20 -0.68
CA PRO A 125 16.28 -8.57 -0.83
C PRO A 125 17.02 -8.30 0.50
N PHE A 126 16.31 -8.00 1.59
CA PHE A 126 16.93 -7.82 2.90
C PHE A 126 17.54 -9.10 3.47
N LYS A 127 16.99 -10.28 3.13
CA LYS A 127 17.53 -11.58 3.51
C LYS A 127 18.76 -11.93 2.69
N LEU A 128 18.69 -11.70 1.37
CA LEU A 128 19.70 -12.15 0.43
C LEU A 128 20.92 -11.24 0.30
N ARG A 129 20.85 -9.98 0.77
CA ARG A 129 21.93 -8.97 0.59
C ARG A 129 23.32 -9.36 1.10
N GLN A 130 23.43 -10.33 2.01
CA GLN A 130 24.72 -10.82 2.50
C GLN A 130 25.36 -11.86 1.57
N VAL A 131 24.57 -12.51 0.71
CA VAL A 131 25.01 -13.62 -0.15
C VAL A 131 24.91 -13.29 -1.64
N ASP A 132 24.00 -12.40 -2.05
CA ASP A 132 23.87 -11.92 -3.42
C ASP A 132 24.42 -10.48 -3.55
N LEU A 133 25.67 -10.39 -4.00
CA LEU A 133 26.37 -9.11 -4.17
C LEU A 133 25.67 -8.16 -5.17
N ARG A 134 24.78 -8.67 -6.04
CA ARG A 134 24.03 -7.84 -7.00
C ARG A 134 22.99 -6.95 -6.32
N ILE A 135 22.54 -7.32 -5.12
CA ILE A 135 21.63 -6.50 -4.31
C ILE A 135 22.33 -5.22 -3.83
N GLY A 136 23.67 -5.27 -3.70
CA GLY A 136 24.46 -4.19 -3.15
C GLY A 136 24.11 -3.90 -1.68
N THR A 137 24.59 -2.77 -1.18
CA THR A 137 24.35 -2.34 0.20
C THR A 137 23.00 -1.67 0.40
N THR A 138 22.47 -1.04 -0.64
CA THR A 138 21.27 -0.17 -0.58
C THR A 138 20.07 -0.73 -1.34
N GLY A 139 20.23 -1.72 -2.21
CA GLY A 139 19.15 -2.15 -3.11
C GLY A 139 17.92 -2.73 -2.42
N ALA A 140 18.10 -3.34 -1.24
CA ALA A 140 16.98 -3.77 -0.41
C ALA A 140 16.20 -2.60 0.21
N LEU A 141 16.91 -1.55 0.65
CA LEU A 141 16.29 -0.33 1.19
C LEU A 141 15.53 0.44 0.10
N HIS A 142 16.04 0.44 -1.13
CA HIS A 142 15.37 1.05 -2.28
C HIS A 142 14.09 0.30 -2.65
N ALA A 143 14.11 -1.04 -2.58
CA ALA A 143 12.90 -1.86 -2.72
C ALA A 143 11.86 -1.49 -1.66
N TYR A 144 12.28 -1.29 -0.40
CA TYR A 144 11.40 -0.80 0.67
C TYR A 144 10.79 0.55 0.36
N ARG A 145 11.58 1.54 -0.08
CA ARG A 145 11.08 2.88 -0.40
C ARG A 145 9.98 2.84 -1.46
N LEU A 146 10.25 2.15 -2.57
CA LEU A 146 9.34 2.08 -3.70
C LEU A 146 8.08 1.28 -3.39
N LEU A 147 8.20 0.13 -2.73
CA LEU A 147 7.05 -0.68 -2.35
C LEU A 147 6.18 0.02 -1.31
N THR A 148 6.79 0.63 -0.29
CA THR A 148 6.03 1.36 0.74
C THR A 148 5.32 2.57 0.14
N ALA A 149 5.98 3.34 -0.73
CA ALA A 149 5.34 4.43 -1.46
C ALA A 149 4.18 3.93 -2.32
N ALA A 150 4.35 2.82 -3.05
CA ALA A 150 3.30 2.21 -3.86
C ALA A 150 2.10 1.77 -3.02
N ILE A 151 2.32 1.13 -1.87
CA ILE A 151 1.25 0.70 -0.96
C ILE A 151 0.51 1.91 -0.38
N CYS A 152 1.24 2.91 0.10
CA CYS A 152 0.67 4.12 0.71
C CYS A 152 -0.08 4.98 -0.31
N ALA A 153 0.40 5.07 -1.55
CA ALA A 153 -0.22 5.85 -2.61
C ALA A 153 -1.65 5.39 -2.92
N TYR A 154 -2.01 4.14 -2.63
CA TYR A 154 -3.38 3.61 -2.79
C TYR A 154 -4.18 3.53 -1.48
N GLY A 155 -3.62 4.03 -0.37
CA GLY A 155 -4.29 4.10 0.92
C GLY A 155 -4.26 2.82 1.74
N ALA A 156 -3.23 1.99 1.57
CA ALA A 156 -2.95 0.85 2.45
C ALA A 156 -1.68 1.08 3.26
N THR A 157 -1.50 0.27 4.32
CA THR A 157 -0.28 0.27 5.14
C THR A 157 0.56 -0.98 4.89
N HIS A 158 1.86 -0.89 5.16
CA HIS A 158 2.82 -1.97 4.89
C HIS A 158 3.28 -2.62 6.21
N LEU A 159 2.82 -3.84 6.49
CA LEU A 159 3.35 -4.63 7.61
C LEU A 159 4.70 -5.23 7.20
N ILE A 160 5.77 -4.60 7.67
CA ILE A 160 7.14 -5.06 7.43
C ILE A 160 8.08 -4.86 8.62
N LEU A 161 7.72 -4.05 9.61
CA LEU A 161 8.58 -3.75 10.76
C LEU A 161 8.25 -4.63 11.95
N GLY A 162 9.28 -5.06 12.68
CA GLY A 162 9.13 -5.85 13.89
C GLY A 162 10.41 -5.92 14.71
N GLU A 163 10.29 -6.43 15.94
CA GLU A 163 11.42 -6.67 16.85
C GLU A 163 12.31 -5.43 17.06
N GLN A 164 13.61 -5.63 17.27
CA GLN A 164 14.60 -4.59 17.62
C GLN A 164 15.02 -3.73 16.40
N GLY A 165 14.06 -3.12 15.72
CA GLY A 165 14.27 -2.33 14.51
C GLY A 165 14.69 -3.19 13.33
N ALA A 166 13.98 -4.30 13.13
CA ALA A 166 14.19 -5.23 12.04
C ALA A 166 13.05 -5.15 11.00
N VAL A 167 13.29 -5.79 9.86
CA VAL A 167 12.31 -5.97 8.80
C VAL A 167 11.99 -7.44 8.59
N LEU A 168 10.72 -7.72 8.33
CA LEU A 168 10.22 -9.00 7.89
C LEU A 168 10.66 -9.25 6.44
N THR A 169 11.29 -10.41 6.21
CA THR A 169 11.78 -10.79 4.89
C THR A 169 11.06 -12.01 4.32
N GLN A 170 10.20 -12.65 5.11
CA GLN A 170 9.44 -13.87 4.78
C GLN A 170 8.32 -14.11 5.82
N PRO A 171 7.40 -15.09 5.61
CA PRO A 171 6.28 -15.34 6.51
C PRO A 171 6.66 -15.90 7.89
N TYR A 172 7.85 -16.49 8.03
CA TYR A 172 8.35 -16.93 9.34
C TYR A 172 9.02 -15.75 10.05
N TYR A 173 8.25 -15.01 10.86
CA TYR A 173 8.66 -13.69 11.38
C TYR A 173 9.90 -13.72 12.26
N SER A 174 10.20 -14.85 12.91
CA SER A 174 11.43 -15.02 13.69
C SER A 174 12.70 -14.98 12.85
N ASP A 175 12.61 -15.22 11.54
CA ASP A 175 13.71 -15.04 10.59
C ASP A 175 13.57 -13.68 9.90
N TYR A 176 14.09 -12.66 10.58
CA TYR A 176 14.07 -11.26 10.22
C TYR A 176 15.49 -10.71 9.99
N THR A 177 15.57 -9.60 9.26
CA THR A 177 16.84 -8.89 9.06
C THR A 177 16.88 -7.61 9.88
N ARG A 178 17.90 -7.46 10.74
CA ARG A 178 18.14 -6.20 11.46
C ARG A 178 18.60 -5.11 10.48
N LEU A 179 18.03 -3.93 10.64
CA LEU A 179 18.45 -2.74 9.91
C LEU A 179 19.68 -2.11 10.57
N THR A 180 20.54 -1.51 9.76
CA THR A 180 21.57 -0.59 10.24
C THR A 180 20.94 0.72 10.74
N ASP A 181 21.68 1.53 11.50
CA ASP A 181 21.16 2.82 11.97
C ASP A 181 20.78 3.77 10.84
N ALA A 182 21.52 3.73 9.72
CA ALA A 182 21.21 4.54 8.55
C ALA A 182 19.89 4.10 7.89
N GLU A 183 19.67 2.80 7.75
CA GLU A 183 18.43 2.25 7.21
C GLU A 183 17.24 2.51 8.13
N ARG A 184 17.42 2.39 9.45
CA ARG A 184 16.38 2.70 10.44
C ARG A 184 15.91 4.14 10.32
N ARG A 185 16.81 5.11 10.13
CA ARG A 185 16.42 6.52 9.94
C ARG A 185 15.54 6.73 8.72
N VAL A 186 15.80 5.99 7.64
CA VAL A 186 14.98 6.06 6.42
C VAL A 186 13.60 5.47 6.65
N VAL A 187 13.54 4.27 7.22
CA VAL A 187 12.29 3.58 7.55
C VAL A 187 11.45 4.40 8.54
N GLN A 188 12.10 5.03 9.53
CA GLN A 188 11.45 5.94 10.46
C GLN A 188 10.89 7.15 9.74
N ALA A 189 11.66 7.81 8.86
CA ALA A 189 11.17 8.96 8.09
C ALA A 189 9.92 8.62 7.26
N TYR A 190 9.88 7.43 6.64
CA TYR A 190 8.71 6.95 5.92
C TYR A 190 7.51 6.68 6.85
N SER A 191 7.75 6.19 8.06
CA SER A 191 6.69 5.94 9.05
C SER A 191 6.13 7.26 9.61
N ASP A 192 7.02 8.19 9.98
CA ASP A 192 6.66 9.53 10.46
C ASP A 192 5.87 10.31 9.40
N PHE A 193 6.27 10.18 8.12
CA PHE A 193 5.56 10.80 7.00
C PHE A 193 4.15 10.25 6.82
N GLN A 194 3.97 8.92 6.91
CA GLN A 194 2.64 8.28 6.84
C GLN A 194 1.73 8.78 7.98
N VAL A 195 2.25 8.90 9.20
CA VAL A 195 1.50 9.42 10.35
C VAL A 195 1.14 10.89 10.15
N ARG A 196 2.10 11.71 9.71
CA ARG A 196 1.93 13.16 9.51
C ARG A 196 0.89 13.49 8.45
N TYR A 197 0.89 12.76 7.34
CA TYR A 197 0.01 12.97 6.20
C TYR A 197 -1.11 11.95 6.09
N ARG A 198 -1.49 11.32 7.21
CA ARG A 198 -2.51 10.25 7.24
C ARG A 198 -3.84 10.67 6.61
N GLU A 199 -4.25 11.94 6.75
CA GLU A 199 -5.50 12.46 6.18
C GLU A 199 -5.44 12.60 4.64
N LEU A 200 -4.24 12.66 4.07
CA LEU A 200 -4.05 12.65 2.61
C LEU A 200 -3.99 11.22 2.07
N LEU A 201 -3.35 10.31 2.81
CA LEU A 201 -3.06 8.95 2.37
C LEU A 201 -4.18 7.97 2.65
N TYR A 202 -4.89 8.11 3.77
CA TYR A 202 -5.79 7.08 4.31
C TYR A 202 -7.23 7.55 4.50
N ASP A 203 -7.63 8.66 3.88
CA ASP A 203 -9.03 9.10 3.87
C ASP A 203 -9.92 8.01 3.22
N PRO A 204 -10.87 7.42 3.97
CA PRO A 204 -11.75 6.37 3.45
C PRO A 204 -12.66 6.86 2.32
N ALA A 205 -12.98 8.16 2.26
CA ALA A 205 -13.78 8.76 1.21
C ALA A 205 -12.96 9.09 -0.06
N SER A 206 -11.64 8.89 -0.02
CA SER A 206 -10.73 9.17 -1.14
C SER A 206 -10.98 8.24 -2.32
N ILE A 207 -11.26 8.82 -3.51
CA ILE A 207 -11.48 8.09 -4.76
C ILE A 207 -10.26 8.24 -5.66
N GLU A 208 -9.69 7.12 -6.11
CA GLU A 208 -8.61 7.10 -7.10
C GLU A 208 -9.17 7.40 -8.49
N ILE A 209 -8.73 8.51 -9.11
CA ILE A 209 -9.29 9.06 -10.36
C ILE A 209 -8.28 9.12 -11.52
N THR A 210 -7.11 8.49 -11.39
CA THR A 210 -5.99 8.56 -12.33
C THR A 210 -6.40 8.13 -13.73
N GLU A 211 -7.04 6.96 -13.86
CA GLU A 211 -7.44 6.42 -15.17
C GLU A 211 -8.45 7.30 -15.89
N SER A 212 -9.37 7.95 -15.16
CA SER A 212 -10.43 8.76 -15.77
C SER A 212 -10.02 10.20 -16.05
N HIS A 213 -9.12 10.77 -15.23
CA HIS A 213 -8.81 12.21 -15.30
C HIS A 213 -7.39 12.52 -15.79
N VAL A 214 -6.45 11.57 -15.74
CA VAL A 214 -5.07 11.79 -16.20
C VAL A 214 -4.79 11.09 -17.52
N LEU A 215 -5.49 9.98 -17.76
CA LEU A 215 -5.31 9.12 -18.93
C LEU A 215 -6.37 9.30 -20.01
N GLY A 216 -6.00 8.86 -21.21
CA GLY A 216 -6.90 8.78 -22.36
C GLY A 216 -7.30 10.14 -22.93
N GLU A 217 -8.20 10.10 -23.90
CA GLU A 217 -8.67 11.29 -24.59
C GLU A 217 -9.38 12.24 -23.63
N ASN A 218 -10.15 11.73 -22.68
CA ASN A 218 -10.96 12.55 -21.76
C ASN A 218 -10.17 13.13 -20.58
N ARG A 219 -8.84 13.04 -20.59
CA ARG A 219 -8.00 13.58 -19.52
C ARG A 219 -8.26 15.07 -19.29
N GLU A 220 -8.21 15.45 -18.02
CA GLU A 220 -8.33 16.82 -17.53
C GLU A 220 -6.99 17.33 -17.01
N PHE A 221 -6.16 16.43 -16.47
CA PHE A 221 -4.80 16.72 -16.00
C PHE A 221 -3.79 16.49 -17.13
N SER A 222 -2.64 17.17 -17.04
CA SER A 222 -1.42 16.80 -17.78
C SER A 222 -0.30 16.50 -16.80
N VAL A 223 0.47 15.44 -17.07
CA VAL A 223 1.68 15.08 -16.33
C VAL A 223 2.77 14.81 -17.36
N GLU A 224 3.84 15.58 -17.30
CA GLU A 224 4.97 15.48 -18.22
C GLU A 224 6.27 15.41 -17.43
N VAL A 225 7.12 14.45 -17.80
CA VAL A 225 8.47 14.32 -17.23
C VAL A 225 9.45 15.00 -18.17
N ASP A 226 10.35 15.81 -17.63
CA ASP A 226 11.34 16.53 -18.45
C ASP A 226 12.17 15.57 -19.31
N GLY A 227 12.39 15.96 -20.58
CA GLY A 227 13.05 15.12 -21.58
C GLY A 227 12.25 13.94 -22.16
N LEU A 228 11.18 13.48 -21.49
CA LEU A 228 10.35 12.34 -21.94
C LEU A 228 8.88 12.70 -22.22
N GLY A 229 8.44 13.91 -21.84
CA GLY A 229 7.04 14.34 -21.96
C GLY A 229 6.07 13.40 -21.25
N ALA A 230 4.87 13.23 -21.81
CA ALA A 230 3.82 12.38 -21.25
C ALA A 230 4.19 10.89 -21.21
N SER A 231 5.07 10.42 -22.12
CA SER A 231 5.54 9.02 -22.11
C SER A 231 6.45 8.69 -20.93
N GLY A 232 6.99 9.70 -20.23
CA GLY A 232 7.76 9.50 -19.02
C GLY A 232 6.91 9.21 -17.78
N ALA A 233 5.59 9.31 -17.86
CA ALA A 233 4.69 8.98 -16.74
C ALA A 233 4.00 7.62 -16.95
N SER A 234 3.87 6.84 -15.88
CA SER A 234 3.04 5.63 -15.85
C SER A 234 2.02 5.68 -14.72
N PHE A 235 1.11 4.72 -14.71
CA PHE A 235 -0.05 4.71 -13.80
C PHE A 235 -0.25 3.34 -13.12
N ASP A 236 0.59 2.37 -13.46
CA ASP A 236 0.60 1.00 -12.97
C ASP A 236 2.01 0.51 -12.56
N GLY A 237 2.97 1.44 -12.42
CA GLY A 237 4.30 1.16 -11.88
C GLY A 237 5.27 0.58 -12.89
N GLU A 238 5.23 1.06 -14.14
CA GLU A 238 6.14 0.62 -15.20
C GLU A 238 7.56 1.15 -14.99
N PRO A 239 8.60 0.34 -15.28
CA PRO A 239 9.99 0.78 -15.17
C PRO A 239 10.31 1.91 -16.16
N GLY A 240 11.28 2.76 -15.81
CA GLY A 240 11.69 3.88 -16.68
C GLY A 240 10.74 5.08 -16.68
N THR A 241 9.86 5.19 -15.68
CA THR A 241 8.83 6.23 -15.63
C THR A 241 8.68 6.87 -14.24
N VAL A 242 7.92 7.96 -14.16
CA VAL A 242 7.34 8.46 -12.91
C VAL A 242 5.93 7.88 -12.77
N TRP A 243 5.73 7.03 -11.78
CA TRP A 243 4.41 6.48 -11.48
C TRP A 243 3.57 7.53 -10.75
N THR A 244 2.48 7.96 -11.41
CA THR A 244 1.58 9.00 -10.91
C THR A 244 0.26 8.37 -10.44
N VAL A 245 -0.22 8.75 -9.26
CA VAL A 245 -1.54 8.35 -8.75
C VAL A 245 -2.29 9.58 -8.24
N VAL A 246 -3.50 9.81 -8.76
CA VAL A 246 -4.35 10.96 -8.41
C VAL A 246 -5.59 10.49 -7.67
N HIS A 247 -5.83 11.09 -6.51
CA HIS A 247 -7.00 10.89 -5.70
C HIS A 247 -7.82 12.17 -5.59
N ARG A 248 -9.14 12.01 -5.62
CA ARG A 248 -10.10 13.04 -5.27
C ARG A 248 -10.64 12.77 -3.87
N GLN A 249 -10.51 13.77 -3.01
CA GLN A 249 -11.19 13.86 -1.72
C GLN A 249 -12.23 15.00 -1.79
N GLU A 250 -13.02 15.18 -0.73
CA GLU A 250 -14.06 16.22 -0.70
C GLU A 250 -13.47 17.63 -0.89
N GLN A 251 -12.43 17.95 -0.11
CA GLN A 251 -11.80 19.28 -0.08
C GLN A 251 -10.39 19.30 -0.69
N ARG A 252 -9.91 18.16 -1.21
CA ARG A 252 -8.55 18.04 -1.71
C ARG A 252 -8.45 17.21 -2.99
N ILE A 253 -7.39 17.47 -3.74
CA ILE A 253 -6.84 16.51 -4.72
C ILE A 253 -5.47 16.11 -4.20
N VAL A 254 -5.17 14.82 -4.18
CA VAL A 254 -3.87 14.28 -3.74
C VAL A 254 -3.20 13.58 -4.91
N ILE A 255 -1.96 13.95 -5.22
CA ILE A 255 -1.16 13.41 -6.32
C ILE A 255 0.10 12.79 -5.73
N ASN A 256 0.26 11.49 -5.88
CA ASN A 256 1.49 10.77 -5.55
C ASN A 256 2.35 10.66 -6.80
N LEU A 257 3.64 10.97 -6.67
CA LEU A 257 4.66 10.73 -7.68
C LEU A 257 5.70 9.76 -7.11
N ILE A 258 5.92 8.63 -7.77
CA ILE A 258 6.91 7.62 -7.39
C ILE A 258 7.93 7.49 -8.52
N ASN A 259 9.21 7.68 -8.22
CA ASN A 259 10.28 7.68 -9.21
C ASN A 259 10.75 6.25 -9.54
N LEU A 260 10.44 5.77 -10.74
CA LEU A 260 10.90 4.47 -11.26
C LEU A 260 11.84 4.64 -12.46
N MET A 261 12.36 5.84 -12.71
CA MET A 261 13.11 6.21 -13.92
C MET A 261 14.36 5.34 -14.15
N ASP A 262 15.07 5.00 -13.06
CA ASP A 262 16.29 4.18 -13.14
C ASP A 262 16.04 2.68 -12.96
N GLN A 263 14.78 2.27 -12.79
CA GLN A 263 14.43 0.87 -12.54
C GLN A 263 14.19 0.12 -13.85
N ASP A 264 14.56 -1.16 -13.88
CA ASP A 264 14.49 -2.00 -15.09
C ASP A 264 13.27 -2.91 -15.11
N ASP A 265 12.61 -3.06 -13.96
CA ASP A 265 11.54 -4.01 -13.75
C ASP A 265 10.49 -3.51 -12.75
N SER A 266 9.26 -3.99 -12.91
CA SER A 266 8.12 -3.68 -12.05
C SER A 266 7.85 -4.74 -10.98
N ASN A 267 8.75 -5.71 -10.76
CA ASN A 267 8.57 -6.66 -9.65
C ASN A 267 8.82 -5.94 -8.33
N TRP A 268 7.92 -6.14 -7.36
CA TRP A 268 8.04 -5.44 -6.07
C TRP A 268 9.00 -6.13 -5.10
N ASN A 269 9.17 -7.46 -5.23
CA ASN A 269 10.03 -8.26 -4.34
C ASN A 269 11.41 -8.51 -4.96
N THR A 270 12.04 -7.48 -5.50
CA THR A 270 13.39 -7.56 -6.07
C THR A 270 14.20 -6.36 -5.60
N ALA A 271 15.52 -6.51 -5.55
CA ALA A 271 16.40 -5.39 -5.21
C ALA A 271 16.27 -4.29 -6.27
N LYS A 272 16.35 -3.03 -5.84
CA LYS A 272 16.17 -1.87 -6.70
C LYS A 272 17.46 -1.08 -6.87
N LYS A 273 17.64 -0.50 -8.05
CA LYS A 273 18.81 0.31 -8.37
C LYS A 273 18.78 1.63 -7.59
N ASP A 274 19.95 2.23 -7.41
CA ASP A 274 20.02 3.62 -6.93
C ASP A 274 19.21 4.53 -7.85
N SER A 275 18.47 5.47 -7.26
CA SER A 275 17.84 6.55 -8.01
C SER A 275 18.85 7.67 -8.16
N THR A 276 19.45 7.75 -9.35
CA THR A 276 20.39 8.81 -9.75
C THR A 276 19.71 9.90 -10.59
N THR A 277 18.56 9.57 -11.18
CA THR A 277 17.76 10.49 -11.99
C THR A 277 16.79 11.23 -11.08
N ALA A 278 17.14 12.48 -10.74
CA ALA A 278 16.25 13.40 -10.03
C ALA A 278 15.22 13.96 -11.03
N ALA A 279 14.07 13.29 -11.16
CA ALA A 279 13.11 13.63 -12.18
C ALA A 279 12.47 15.01 -11.93
N VAL A 280 12.30 15.80 -13.00
CA VAL A 280 11.53 17.04 -12.98
C VAL A 280 10.17 16.75 -13.62
N VAL A 281 9.10 17.01 -12.88
CA VAL A 281 7.73 16.68 -13.30
C VAL A 281 6.91 17.96 -13.38
N ARG A 282 6.38 18.24 -14.57
CA ARG A 282 5.43 19.32 -14.82
C ARG A 282 4.02 18.76 -14.73
N ILE A 283 3.18 19.38 -13.92
CA ILE A 283 1.78 18.96 -13.74
C ILE A 283 0.87 20.13 -14.01
N GLN A 284 -0.11 19.92 -14.90
CA GLN A 284 -1.23 20.84 -15.09
C GLN A 284 -2.46 20.29 -14.40
N ILE A 285 -2.91 21.01 -13.37
CA ILE A 285 -4.04 20.63 -12.54
C ILE A 285 -5.25 21.49 -12.93
N PRO A 286 -6.42 20.92 -13.27
CA PRO A 286 -7.60 21.71 -13.57
C PRO A 286 -7.90 22.72 -12.46
N ARG A 287 -8.24 23.95 -12.84
CA ARG A 287 -8.64 24.97 -11.87
C ARG A 287 -10.08 24.71 -11.42
N TYR A 288 -10.23 24.24 -10.19
CA TYR A 288 -11.53 24.00 -9.55
C TYR A 288 -12.07 25.24 -8.84
N THR A 289 -11.19 26.03 -8.21
CA THR A 289 -11.53 27.29 -7.53
C THR A 289 -10.41 28.32 -7.69
N ASP A 290 -10.69 29.57 -7.35
CA ASP A 290 -9.73 30.67 -7.42
C ASP A 290 -8.80 30.75 -6.21
N THR A 291 -9.12 30.00 -5.14
CA THR A 291 -8.39 29.98 -3.87
C THR A 291 -7.51 28.75 -3.70
N MET A 292 -7.34 27.95 -4.76
CA MET A 292 -6.53 26.74 -4.71
C MET A 292 -5.12 27.01 -4.20
N ARG A 293 -4.68 26.21 -3.24
CA ARG A 293 -3.30 26.20 -2.75
C ARG A 293 -2.71 24.82 -2.95
N ILE A 294 -1.51 24.78 -3.51
CA ILE A 294 -0.85 23.54 -3.89
C ILE A 294 0.39 23.38 -3.01
N PHE A 295 0.53 22.22 -2.39
CA PHE A 295 1.63 21.90 -1.50
C PHE A 295 2.31 20.61 -1.94
N VAL A 296 3.56 20.44 -1.56
CA VAL A 296 4.31 19.20 -1.75
C VAL A 296 5.07 18.84 -0.47
N ALA A 297 5.17 17.54 -0.20
CA ALA A 297 6.01 16.98 0.84
C ALA A 297 6.59 15.63 0.39
N SER A 298 7.72 15.23 0.96
CA SER A 298 8.37 13.95 0.67
C SER A 298 9.07 13.40 1.91
N PRO A 299 8.99 12.10 2.22
CA PRO A 299 9.81 11.50 3.28
C PRO A 299 11.31 11.53 2.96
N ASP A 300 11.69 11.79 1.71
CA ASP A 300 13.08 11.79 1.26
C ASP A 300 13.81 13.12 1.53
N LYS A 301 13.07 14.19 1.90
CA LYS A 301 13.62 15.54 2.05
C LYS A 301 13.00 16.27 3.23
N ASP A 302 13.76 17.22 3.79
CA ASP A 302 13.26 18.20 4.75
C ASP A 302 12.42 17.61 5.89
N HIS A 303 12.76 16.39 6.33
CA HIS A 303 12.01 15.64 7.35
C HIS A 303 10.51 15.50 7.07
N GLY A 304 10.11 15.49 5.79
CA GLY A 304 8.72 15.44 5.39
C GLY A 304 7.96 16.75 5.59
N ASP A 305 8.63 17.89 5.75
CA ASP A 305 7.95 19.18 5.88
C ASP A 305 7.24 19.57 4.57
N ALA A 306 6.06 20.17 4.74
CA ALA A 306 5.27 20.68 3.64
C ALA A 306 5.84 22.00 3.15
N ARG A 307 5.92 22.18 1.83
CA ARG A 307 6.14 23.49 1.21
C ARG A 307 5.04 23.79 0.21
N GLN A 308 4.63 25.05 0.16
CA GLN A 308 3.72 25.52 -0.87
C GLN A 308 4.47 25.61 -2.21
N LEU A 309 3.82 25.18 -3.28
CA LEU A 309 4.31 25.30 -4.65
C LEU A 309 3.77 26.59 -5.27
N ASP A 310 4.65 27.32 -5.95
CA ASP A 310 4.23 28.36 -6.87
C ASP A 310 3.55 27.73 -8.08
N SER A 311 2.50 28.38 -8.57
CA SER A 311 1.74 27.90 -9.72
C SER A 311 1.51 29.00 -10.74
N THR A 312 1.51 28.63 -12.02
CA THR A 312 1.21 29.56 -13.12
C THR A 312 -0.11 29.18 -13.76
N LEU A 313 -0.96 30.18 -14.04
CA LEU A 313 -2.20 29.95 -14.78
C LEU A 313 -1.88 29.66 -16.25
N VAL A 314 -2.34 28.51 -16.74
CA VAL A 314 -2.14 28.07 -18.13
C VAL A 314 -3.46 27.57 -18.74
N THR A 315 -3.46 27.37 -20.05
CA THR A 315 -4.51 26.59 -20.72
C THR A 315 -4.15 25.11 -20.60
N GLY A 316 -4.92 24.36 -19.80
CA GLY A 316 -4.77 22.92 -19.66
C GLY A 316 -5.44 22.14 -20.80
N PRO A 317 -5.47 20.79 -20.70
CA PRO A 317 -6.03 19.93 -21.74
C PRO A 317 -7.49 20.23 -22.11
N ARG A 318 -8.29 20.66 -21.13
CA ARG A 318 -9.75 20.87 -21.27
C ARG A 318 -10.23 22.23 -20.79
N THR A 319 -9.62 22.76 -19.74
CA THR A 319 -10.02 24.00 -19.07
C THR A 319 -8.79 24.81 -18.67
N SER A 320 -8.97 25.97 -18.03
CA SER A 320 -7.86 26.63 -17.35
C SER A 320 -7.26 25.71 -16.27
N ALA A 321 -5.94 25.68 -16.18
CA ALA A 321 -5.22 24.86 -15.22
C ALA A 321 -4.18 25.69 -14.47
N LEU A 322 -3.81 25.20 -13.28
CA LEU A 322 -2.63 25.65 -12.57
C LEU A 322 -1.49 24.68 -12.89
N GLU A 323 -0.42 25.22 -13.46
CA GLU A 323 0.80 24.49 -13.73
C GLU A 323 1.75 24.62 -12.54
N VAL A 324 2.24 23.47 -12.05
CA VAL A 324 3.27 23.37 -11.03
C VAL A 324 4.42 22.51 -11.53
N ILE A 325 5.62 22.79 -11.00
CA ILE A 325 6.83 22.02 -11.31
C ILE A 325 7.33 21.40 -10.01
N VAL A 326 7.48 20.07 -10.03
CA VAL A 326 8.10 19.30 -8.95
C VAL A 326 9.50 18.97 -9.38
N GLU A 327 10.45 19.71 -8.82
CA GLU A 327 11.87 19.49 -9.04
C GLU A 327 12.42 18.43 -8.10
N ASP A 328 13.48 17.77 -8.55
CA ASP A 328 14.28 16.82 -7.77
C ASP A 328 13.48 15.68 -7.14
N LEU A 329 12.53 15.08 -7.86
CA LEU A 329 11.79 13.91 -7.35
C LEU A 329 12.77 12.74 -7.11
N ALA A 330 13.04 12.44 -5.84
CA ALA A 330 13.97 11.39 -5.44
C ALA A 330 13.31 10.00 -5.50
N TRP A 331 12.48 9.63 -4.52
CA TRP A 331 11.75 8.35 -4.53
C TRP A 331 10.24 8.55 -4.53
N TRP A 332 9.73 9.37 -3.62
CA TRP A 332 8.30 9.59 -3.47
C TRP A 332 8.00 11.03 -3.06
N SER A 333 7.06 11.67 -3.73
CA SER A 333 6.49 12.94 -3.30
C SER A 333 4.96 12.87 -3.30
N VAL A 334 4.37 13.50 -2.29
CA VAL A 334 2.92 13.71 -2.19
C VAL A 334 2.66 15.18 -2.40
N ILE A 335 1.84 15.48 -3.39
CA ILE A 335 1.34 16.81 -3.68
C ILE A 335 -0.13 16.81 -3.29
N TRP A 336 -0.61 17.89 -2.69
CA TRP A 336 -2.04 18.06 -2.52
C TRP A 336 -2.46 19.47 -2.85
N VAL A 337 -3.69 19.56 -3.33
CA VAL A 337 -4.35 20.80 -3.65
C VAL A 337 -5.50 20.99 -2.69
N GLU A 338 -5.48 22.05 -1.91
CA GLU A 338 -6.62 22.48 -1.12
C GLU A 338 -7.58 23.25 -2.02
N LEU A 339 -8.86 22.87 -2.01
CA LEU A 339 -9.88 23.42 -2.92
C LEU A 339 -10.67 24.57 -2.32
N THR A 340 -10.48 24.86 -1.04
CA THR A 340 -11.18 25.90 -0.26
C THR A 340 -10.22 26.99 0.18
#